data_AF-A0AAJ2X7T2-F1
#
_entry.id   AF-A0AAJ2X7T2-F1
#
_cell.length_a   1.000
_cell.length_b   1.000
_cell.length_c   1.000
_cell.angle_alpha   90.00
_cell.angle_beta   90.00
_cell.angle_gamma   90.00
#
_symmetry.space_group_name_H-M   'P 1'
#
loop_
_entity.id
_entity.type
_entity.pdbx_description
1 polymer ?
#
loop_
_entity_poly.entity_id
_entity_poly.type
_entity_poly.pdbx_seq_one_letter_code
_entity_poly.pdbx_strand_id
1 'polypeptide(L)'
;MNRKNALYLALFSALSGTALAAPPTEMDAAPVTTAPQAAKLGAAQLQSASLRGGVLPTRVAQLAAPGSSELARVRERRIAQVKHGLPLQIGFSRAVTQPLVNLSKLDWQMTSDGGRVATLTLSSAQAAALRASLVLRGAGATPGDPSKVRLRFAGDDGRVFEQSGTSFSTSGSDIGWSPTVNGDTLLVELSLPAGQYPQNFSLSVPQLSHLDISPTASPRDMMTIAIGESDSCQNDVVCRANPTAGFTSASKAVARMVFTTSQGSFLCTGTLLNNTNTPKRNLFWTAAHCISTQTVANSLQTYWFYDAASCNGNTASAQATTLTGGAFLRHANTTRDTALLELKTAPPSGAFYAAWNSAAIGATGTSIVGIHHPSGDVKKYSLGSVTGLNTSIDGKTPLYRVVWNDGVTEGGSSGSALFTVASGGAYQLRGGLYGGYSYCTAQSDPDYYSRFSDVYSTISSFLGP
;
A
#
# COMPACT_ATOMS: atom_id res chain seq x y z
N MET A 1 77.51 21.57 40.24
CA MET A 1 77.21 22.91 39.70
C MET A 1 77.19 22.84 38.18
N ASN A 2 76.29 23.62 37.56
CA ASN A 2 76.07 23.84 36.11
C ASN A 2 74.94 23.05 35.44
N ARG A 3 73.73 23.58 35.65
CA ARG A 3 72.53 23.41 34.82
C ARG A 3 72.75 24.09 33.46
N LYS A 4 72.37 23.44 32.36
CA LYS A 4 71.89 24.12 31.14
C LYS A 4 70.63 23.42 30.65
N ASN A 5 69.56 24.21 30.56
CA ASN A 5 68.19 23.82 30.24
C ASN A 5 68.08 23.37 28.77
N ALA A 6 67.48 22.21 28.52
CA ALA A 6 67.00 21.81 27.20
C ALA A 6 65.56 22.31 27.03
N LEU A 7 65.35 23.26 26.12
CA LEU A 7 64.03 23.64 25.62
C LEU A 7 63.58 22.54 24.65
N TYR A 8 62.54 21.78 24.99
CA TYR A 8 61.81 20.94 24.03
C TYR A 8 60.63 21.74 23.48
N LEU A 9 60.73 22.20 22.23
CA LEU A 9 59.58 22.66 21.45
C LEU A 9 58.77 21.43 21.01
N ALA A 10 57.61 21.20 21.62
CA ALA A 10 56.64 20.24 21.10
C ALA A 10 55.88 20.90 19.93
N LEU A 11 56.19 20.50 18.69
CA LEU A 11 55.31 20.77 17.55
C LEU A 11 54.05 19.90 17.70
N PHE A 12 52.93 20.52 18.06
CA PHE A 12 51.61 19.93 17.84
C PHE A 12 51.24 20.13 16.36
N SER A 13 51.43 19.09 15.54
CA SER A 13 50.81 19.01 14.22
C SER A 13 49.31 18.76 14.40
N ALA A 14 48.52 19.83 14.29
CA ALA A 14 47.07 19.71 14.15
C ALA A 14 46.76 19.11 12.77
N LEU A 15 46.61 17.79 12.71
CA LEU A 15 45.93 17.13 11.60
C LEU A 15 44.44 17.46 11.71
N SER A 16 44.03 18.58 11.11
CA SER A 16 42.64 18.86 10.79
C SER A 16 42.19 17.87 9.71
N GLY A 17 41.79 16.67 10.14
CA GLY A 17 41.12 15.70 9.31
C GLY A 17 39.74 16.25 8.94
N THR A 18 39.62 16.85 7.76
CA THR A 18 38.31 17.03 7.12
C THR A 18 37.76 15.63 6.87
N ALA A 19 36.81 15.20 7.70
CA ALA A 19 36.04 14.00 7.42
C ALA A 19 35.30 14.23 6.10
N LEU A 20 35.84 13.70 5.00
CA LEU A 20 35.17 13.68 3.71
C LEU A 20 33.88 12.88 3.92
N ALA A 21 32.73 13.54 3.71
CA ALA A 21 31.44 12.85 3.72
C ALA A 21 31.50 11.71 2.70
N ALA A 22 31.05 10.52 3.09
CA ALA A 22 30.99 9.37 2.19
C ALA A 22 30.20 9.75 0.92
N PRO A 23 30.64 9.32 -0.27
CA PRO A 23 29.93 9.64 -1.50
C PRO A 23 28.48 9.12 -1.42
N PRO A 24 27.53 9.83 -2.04
CA PRO A 24 26.15 9.38 -2.07
C PRO A 24 26.06 8.00 -2.73
N THR A 25 25.17 7.17 -2.20
CA THR A 25 24.89 5.84 -2.72
C THR A 25 23.78 5.94 -3.75
N GLU A 26 23.98 5.28 -4.88
CA GLU A 26 22.99 5.18 -5.93
C GLU A 26 22.70 3.71 -6.23
N MET A 27 21.49 3.46 -6.71
CA MET A 27 21.05 2.13 -7.11
C MET A 27 20.22 2.27 -8.38
N ASP A 28 20.51 1.47 -9.39
CA ASP A 28 19.73 1.41 -10.62
C ASP A 28 18.40 0.68 -10.45
N ALA A 29 17.53 0.74 -11.45
CA ALA A 29 16.30 -0.04 -11.46
C ALA A 29 16.59 -1.52 -11.77
N ALA A 30 15.75 -2.43 -11.28
CA ALA A 30 15.87 -3.86 -11.58
C ALA A 30 14.49 -4.51 -11.73
N PRO A 31 14.32 -5.50 -12.62
CA PRO A 31 13.07 -6.25 -12.71
C PRO A 31 12.85 -7.11 -11.45
N VAL A 32 11.59 -7.31 -11.08
CA VAL A 32 11.20 -8.34 -10.11
C VAL A 32 11.27 -9.70 -10.81
N THR A 33 12.12 -10.59 -10.30
CA THR A 33 12.31 -11.95 -10.86
C THR A 33 11.73 -13.05 -9.98
N THR A 34 11.45 -12.77 -8.71
CA THR A 34 10.80 -13.71 -7.80
C THR A 34 9.37 -13.99 -8.26
N ALA A 35 9.02 -15.27 -8.42
CA ALA A 35 7.66 -15.65 -8.81
C ALA A 35 6.64 -15.23 -7.75
N PRO A 36 5.52 -14.58 -8.14
CA PRO A 36 4.47 -14.20 -7.21
C PRO A 36 3.65 -15.42 -6.76
N GLN A 37 2.98 -15.28 -5.62
CA GLN A 37 2.04 -16.29 -5.14
C GLN A 37 0.66 -16.06 -5.75
N ALA A 38 0.21 -16.93 -6.66
CA ALA A 38 -1.09 -16.82 -7.35
C ALA A 38 -2.27 -16.60 -6.39
N ALA A 39 -2.26 -17.30 -5.25
CA ALA A 39 -3.30 -17.18 -4.24
C ALA A 39 -3.37 -15.80 -3.56
N LYS A 40 -2.27 -15.03 -3.56
CA LYS A 40 -2.24 -13.63 -3.09
C LYS A 40 -2.71 -12.64 -4.15
N LEU A 41 -2.76 -13.07 -5.41
CA LEU A 41 -3.15 -12.28 -6.57
C LEU A 41 -4.63 -12.47 -6.99
N GLY A 42 -5.42 -13.23 -6.23
CA GLY A 42 -6.82 -13.48 -6.56
C GLY A 42 -7.05 -14.70 -7.46
N ALA A 43 -6.02 -15.54 -7.65
CA ALA A 43 -6.08 -16.74 -8.48
C ALA A 43 -6.06 -18.04 -7.64
N ALA A 44 -6.55 -18.00 -6.40
CA ALA A 44 -6.84 -19.22 -5.65
C ALA A 44 -8.11 -19.90 -6.20
N GLN A 45 -8.43 -21.09 -5.69
CA GLN A 45 -9.69 -21.77 -5.98
C GLN A 45 -10.38 -22.11 -4.66
N LEU A 46 -11.70 -21.96 -4.62
CA LEU A 46 -12.51 -22.44 -3.51
C LEU A 46 -12.46 -23.97 -3.48
N GLN A 47 -12.12 -24.55 -2.33
CA GLN A 47 -12.13 -26.00 -2.16
C GLN A 47 -13.56 -26.55 -2.20
N SER A 48 -14.54 -25.79 -1.75
CA SER A 48 -15.97 -26.12 -1.84
C SER A 48 -16.44 -26.32 -3.28
N ALA A 49 -15.82 -25.66 -4.27
CA ALA A 49 -16.21 -25.77 -5.68
C ALA A 49 -15.92 -27.15 -6.30
N SER A 50 -15.04 -27.96 -5.70
CA SER A 50 -14.75 -29.31 -6.17
C SER A 50 -15.64 -30.39 -5.53
N LEU A 51 -16.48 -30.02 -4.56
CA LEU A 51 -17.35 -30.96 -3.86
C LEU A 51 -18.65 -31.22 -4.62
N ARG A 52 -19.04 -32.50 -4.73
CA ARG A 52 -20.33 -32.90 -5.32
C ARG A 52 -21.47 -32.38 -4.45
N GLY A 53 -22.31 -31.50 -5.01
CA GLY A 53 -23.44 -30.87 -4.31
C GLY A 53 -23.17 -29.44 -3.81
N GLY A 54 -21.92 -28.96 -3.88
CA GLY A 54 -21.53 -27.65 -3.39
C GLY A 54 -21.59 -27.53 -1.86
N VAL A 55 -21.28 -26.34 -1.35
CA VAL A 55 -21.43 -25.97 0.07
C VAL A 55 -22.31 -24.73 0.13
N LEU A 56 -23.45 -24.81 0.82
CA LEU A 56 -24.35 -23.66 0.93
C LEU A 56 -23.77 -22.64 1.92
N PRO A 57 -23.52 -21.38 1.49
CA PRO A 57 -22.94 -20.40 2.39
C PRO A 57 -23.87 -20.05 3.54
N THR A 58 -23.38 -20.20 4.77
CA THR A 58 -24.11 -19.76 5.96
C THR A 58 -24.06 -18.25 6.08
N ARG A 59 -25.21 -17.57 6.14
CA ARG A 59 -25.27 -16.12 6.33
C ARG A 59 -24.92 -15.78 7.78
N VAL A 60 -23.80 -15.08 7.99
CA VAL A 60 -23.28 -14.75 9.32
C VAL A 60 -23.54 -13.29 9.69
N ALA A 61 -23.43 -12.37 8.73
CA ALA A 61 -23.74 -10.96 8.96
C ALA A 61 -24.42 -10.35 7.73
N GLN A 62 -25.43 -9.53 7.98
CA GLN A 62 -26.11 -8.74 6.96
C GLN A 62 -26.41 -7.36 7.53
N LEU A 63 -25.67 -6.36 7.09
CA LEU A 63 -25.89 -4.97 7.46
C LEU A 63 -26.78 -4.32 6.40
N ALA A 64 -27.83 -3.62 6.85
CA ALA A 64 -28.68 -2.80 5.98
C ALA A 64 -27.87 -1.69 5.29
N ALA A 65 -28.43 -1.03 4.28
CA ALA A 65 -27.74 0.08 3.62
C ALA A 65 -27.37 1.19 4.64
N PRO A 66 -26.21 1.84 4.50
CA PRO A 66 -25.86 2.99 5.33
C PRO A 66 -26.90 4.11 5.24
N GLY A 67 -27.09 4.85 6.34
CA GLY A 67 -27.94 6.04 6.31
C GLY A 67 -27.31 7.15 5.47
N SER A 68 -28.13 8.03 4.89
CA SER A 68 -27.66 9.16 4.07
C SER A 68 -26.68 10.07 4.82
N SER A 69 -26.87 10.28 6.13
CA SER A 69 -25.97 11.04 6.98
C SER A 69 -24.59 10.38 7.17
N GLU A 70 -24.52 9.05 7.17
CA GLU A 70 -23.26 8.32 7.29
C GLU A 70 -22.43 8.48 6.02
N LEU A 71 -23.07 8.31 4.86
CA LEU A 71 -22.45 8.56 3.55
C LEU A 71 -22.02 10.02 3.37
N ALA A 72 -22.87 10.98 3.78
CA ALA A 72 -22.55 12.40 3.74
C ALA A 72 -21.29 12.72 4.55
N ARG A 73 -21.16 12.19 5.78
CA ARG A 73 -19.96 12.37 6.62
C ARG A 73 -18.69 11.84 5.97
N VAL A 74 -18.75 10.73 5.23
CA VAL A 74 -17.57 10.20 4.53
C VAL A 74 -17.20 11.14 3.36
N ARG A 75 -18.18 11.63 2.61
CA ARG A 75 -17.97 12.61 1.53
C ARG A 75 -17.39 13.92 2.05
N GLU A 76 -17.95 14.47 3.12
CA GLU A 76 -17.43 15.66 3.80
C GLU A 76 -16.00 15.47 4.28
N ARG A 77 -15.68 14.31 4.87
CA ARG A 77 -14.29 13.99 5.26
C ARG A 77 -13.35 13.95 4.07
N ARG A 78 -13.74 13.38 2.93
CA ARG A 78 -12.90 13.43 1.72
C ARG A 78 -12.61 14.86 1.30
N ILE A 79 -13.64 15.72 1.26
CA ILE A 79 -13.50 17.15 0.93
C ILE A 79 -12.54 17.84 1.91
N ALA A 80 -12.68 17.56 3.21
CA ALA A 80 -11.80 18.13 4.23
C ALA A 80 -10.38 17.54 4.24
N GLN A 81 -10.19 16.32 3.70
CA GLN A 81 -8.88 15.66 3.62
C GLN A 81 -8.06 16.12 2.41
N VAL A 82 -8.71 16.66 1.38
CA VAL A 82 -8.02 17.04 0.14
C VAL A 82 -6.91 18.03 0.49
N LYS A 83 -5.68 17.68 0.10
CA LYS A 83 -4.47 18.50 0.21
C LYS A 83 -3.98 18.90 1.62
N HIS A 84 -4.54 18.35 2.69
CA HIS A 84 -4.05 18.54 4.07
C HIS A 84 -3.13 17.42 4.58
N GLY A 85 -2.46 16.70 3.67
CA GLY A 85 -1.57 15.60 4.03
C GLY A 85 -2.26 14.47 4.79
N LEU A 86 -3.53 14.21 4.45
CA LEU A 86 -4.33 13.10 4.94
C LEU A 86 -4.57 12.10 3.81
N PRO A 87 -4.62 10.79 4.11
CA PRO A 87 -4.89 9.78 3.09
C PRO A 87 -6.35 9.86 2.61
N LEU A 88 -6.61 9.48 1.35
CA LEU A 88 -7.94 9.60 0.74
C LEU A 88 -8.89 8.52 1.30
N GLN A 89 -9.92 8.91 2.05
CA GLN A 89 -10.87 7.94 2.59
C GLN A 89 -11.83 7.38 1.52
N ILE A 90 -11.89 6.05 1.39
CA ILE A 90 -12.77 5.34 0.45
C ILE A 90 -13.78 4.39 1.10
N GLY A 91 -13.72 4.27 2.42
CA GLY A 91 -14.63 3.42 3.17
C GLY A 91 -14.62 3.71 4.66
N PHE A 92 -15.59 3.13 5.36
CA PHE A 92 -15.80 3.30 6.78
C PHE A 92 -16.19 1.98 7.44
N SER A 93 -15.86 1.88 8.72
CA SER A 93 -16.12 0.68 9.50
C SER A 93 -17.57 0.64 9.98
N ARG A 94 -18.20 -0.53 9.85
CA ARG A 94 -19.54 -0.82 10.36
C ARG A 94 -19.48 -2.01 11.31
N ALA A 95 -19.89 -1.79 12.54
CA ALA A 95 -19.86 -2.83 13.57
C ALA A 95 -20.83 -3.96 13.25
N VAL A 96 -20.42 -5.19 13.55
CA VAL A 96 -21.29 -6.38 13.50
C VAL A 96 -21.81 -6.62 14.91
N THR A 97 -23.13 -6.54 15.11
CA THR A 97 -23.76 -6.63 16.44
C THR A 97 -23.49 -7.96 17.16
N GLN A 98 -23.46 -9.06 16.40
CA GLN A 98 -23.12 -10.39 16.91
C GLN A 98 -21.86 -10.89 16.20
N PRO A 99 -20.66 -10.49 16.67
CA PRO A 99 -19.44 -10.71 15.91
C PRO A 99 -18.95 -12.17 16.01
N LEU A 100 -19.30 -12.91 17.07
CA LEU A 100 -18.89 -14.31 17.23
C LEU A 100 -19.62 -15.21 16.24
N VAL A 101 -18.87 -15.93 15.42
CA VAL A 101 -19.41 -16.91 14.46
C VAL A 101 -19.61 -18.25 15.15
N ASN A 102 -20.83 -18.78 15.08
CA ASN A 102 -21.12 -20.12 15.58
C ASN A 102 -20.60 -21.18 14.59
N LEU A 103 -19.34 -21.59 14.76
CA LEU A 103 -18.68 -22.55 13.86
C LEU A 103 -19.38 -23.91 13.79
N SER A 104 -20.10 -24.37 14.83
CA SER A 104 -20.79 -25.66 14.79
C SER A 104 -22.07 -25.65 13.96
N LYS A 105 -22.59 -24.45 13.60
CA LYS A 105 -23.75 -24.28 12.74
C LYS A 105 -23.42 -24.12 11.27
N LEU A 106 -22.13 -24.03 10.91
CA LEU A 106 -21.74 -23.96 9.51
C LEU A 106 -21.93 -25.33 8.83
N ASP A 107 -22.25 -25.31 7.55
CA ASP A 107 -22.35 -26.50 6.71
C ASP A 107 -20.95 -27.06 6.38
N TRP A 108 -20.39 -27.84 7.32
CA TRP A 108 -19.07 -28.46 7.15
C TRP A 108 -19.14 -29.70 6.28
N GLN A 109 -18.47 -29.65 5.13
CA GLN A 109 -18.32 -30.78 4.22
C GLN A 109 -16.91 -31.37 4.32
N MET A 110 -16.83 -32.71 4.28
CA MET A 110 -15.56 -33.41 4.25
C MET A 110 -14.92 -33.28 2.87
N THR A 111 -13.62 -33.02 2.82
CA THR A 111 -12.83 -33.01 1.59
C THR A 111 -12.16 -34.36 1.36
N SER A 112 -11.77 -34.65 0.12
CA SER A 112 -11.18 -35.95 -0.26
C SER A 112 -9.83 -36.25 0.43
N ASP A 113 -9.14 -35.22 0.91
CA ASP A 113 -7.89 -35.30 1.69
C ASP A 113 -8.14 -35.48 3.20
N GLY A 114 -9.38 -35.72 3.62
CA GLY A 114 -9.76 -35.90 5.03
C GLY A 114 -9.87 -34.59 5.82
N GLY A 115 -9.72 -33.44 5.17
CA GLY A 115 -10.03 -32.12 5.71
C GLY A 115 -11.53 -31.83 5.77
N ARG A 116 -11.85 -30.59 6.16
CA ARG A 116 -13.22 -30.06 6.23
C ARG A 116 -13.24 -28.65 5.70
N VAL A 117 -14.29 -28.31 4.97
CA VAL A 117 -14.53 -26.97 4.44
C VAL A 117 -15.93 -26.51 4.78
N ALA A 118 -16.08 -25.23 5.10
CA ALA A 118 -17.36 -24.57 5.25
C ALA A 118 -17.30 -23.17 4.65
N THR A 119 -18.43 -22.67 4.17
CA THR A 119 -18.56 -21.33 3.60
C THR A 119 -19.53 -20.48 4.41
N LEU A 120 -19.21 -19.19 4.54
CA LEU A 120 -20.06 -18.19 5.16
C LEU A 120 -20.12 -16.93 4.31
N THR A 121 -21.18 -16.14 4.48
CA THR A 121 -21.34 -14.84 3.82
C THR A 121 -21.50 -13.71 4.84
N LEU A 122 -20.88 -12.59 4.49
CA LEU A 122 -20.95 -11.31 5.19
C LEU A 122 -21.39 -10.27 4.17
N SER A 123 -22.40 -9.47 4.47
CA SER A 123 -22.92 -8.47 3.53
C SER A 123 -23.14 -7.11 4.19
N SER A 124 -22.94 -6.06 3.40
CA SER A 124 -23.17 -4.67 3.77
C SER A 124 -23.82 -3.98 2.59
N ALA A 125 -25.16 -3.95 2.58
CA ALA A 125 -25.93 -3.59 1.39
C ALA A 125 -25.46 -2.27 0.76
N GLN A 126 -25.39 -2.26 -0.57
CA GLN A 126 -24.93 -1.12 -1.40
C GLN A 126 -23.44 -0.76 -1.26
N ALA A 127 -22.60 -1.59 -0.62
CA ALA A 127 -21.17 -1.38 -0.70
C ALA A 127 -20.68 -1.60 -2.14
N ALA A 128 -19.82 -0.72 -2.63
CA ALA A 128 -19.11 -0.93 -3.90
C ALA A 128 -18.04 -2.03 -3.75
N ALA A 129 -17.44 -2.12 -2.56
CA ALA A 129 -16.53 -3.18 -2.18
C ALA A 129 -16.59 -3.45 -0.67
N LEU A 130 -16.14 -4.62 -0.26
CA LEU A 130 -16.25 -5.08 1.13
C LEU A 130 -14.93 -5.66 1.66
N ARG A 131 -14.64 -5.38 2.93
CA ARG A 131 -13.65 -6.12 3.74
C ARG A 131 -14.27 -6.53 5.06
N ALA A 132 -13.81 -7.62 5.65
CA ALA A 132 -14.14 -8.01 7.01
C ALA A 132 -12.90 -7.95 7.90
N SER A 133 -13.06 -7.44 9.12
CA SER A 133 -12.09 -7.74 10.16
C SER A 133 -12.39 -9.12 10.73
N LEU A 134 -11.36 -9.91 10.96
CA LEU A 134 -11.47 -11.27 11.49
C LEU A 134 -10.50 -11.46 12.64
N VAL A 135 -10.95 -12.21 13.64
CA VAL A 135 -10.12 -12.70 14.75
C VAL A 135 -10.33 -14.20 14.86
N LEU A 136 -9.27 -14.96 14.62
CA LEU A 136 -9.24 -16.43 14.70
C LEU A 136 -8.33 -16.86 15.84
N ARG A 137 -8.86 -17.66 16.77
CA ARG A 137 -8.12 -18.18 17.92
C ARG A 137 -8.34 -19.68 18.06
N GLY A 138 -7.36 -20.37 18.66
CA GLY A 138 -7.60 -21.69 19.23
C GLY A 138 -8.57 -21.57 20.42
N ALA A 139 -9.48 -22.53 20.58
CA ALA A 139 -10.51 -22.54 21.61
C ALA A 139 -10.84 -23.98 22.05
N GLY A 140 -11.60 -24.10 23.14
CA GLY A 140 -12.02 -25.40 23.68
C GLY A 140 -10.93 -26.13 24.47
N ALA A 141 -11.19 -27.41 24.78
CA ALA A 141 -10.30 -28.24 25.59
C ALA A 141 -8.99 -28.62 24.86
N THR A 142 -9.03 -28.65 23.52
CA THR A 142 -7.87 -28.92 22.66
C THR A 142 -7.71 -27.80 21.63
N PRO A 143 -7.20 -26.61 22.03
CA PRO A 143 -7.08 -25.45 21.14
C PRO A 143 -6.35 -25.78 19.84
N GLY A 144 -6.99 -25.49 18.72
CA GLY A 144 -6.42 -25.63 17.40
C GLY A 144 -5.40 -24.52 17.12
N ASP A 145 -4.46 -24.79 16.21
CA ASP A 145 -3.46 -23.82 15.78
C ASP A 145 -3.98 -23.04 14.55
N PRO A 146 -4.25 -21.71 14.65
CA PRO A 146 -4.70 -20.90 13.53
C PRO A 146 -3.78 -20.95 12.31
N SER A 147 -2.49 -21.28 12.48
CA SER A 147 -1.56 -21.40 11.35
C SER A 147 -1.94 -22.50 10.35
N LYS A 148 -2.66 -23.52 10.83
CA LYS A 148 -3.16 -24.65 10.03
C LYS A 148 -4.41 -24.32 9.24
N VAL A 149 -5.11 -23.24 9.57
CA VAL A 149 -6.35 -22.84 8.91
C VAL A 149 -6.03 -22.04 7.65
N ARG A 150 -6.75 -22.34 6.56
CA ARG A 150 -6.75 -21.53 5.34
C ARG A 150 -8.10 -20.86 5.18
N LEU A 151 -8.08 -19.57 4.86
CA LEU A 151 -9.27 -18.80 4.56
C LEU A 151 -9.20 -18.31 3.11
N ARG A 152 -10.29 -18.50 2.37
CA ARG A 152 -10.43 -17.98 1.01
C ARG A 152 -11.57 -16.97 0.94
N PHE A 153 -11.36 -15.94 0.15
CA PHE A 153 -12.22 -14.77 0.09
C PHE A 153 -12.61 -14.51 -1.37
N ALA A 154 -13.91 -14.40 -1.63
CA ALA A 154 -14.43 -14.09 -2.95
C ALA A 154 -15.56 -13.06 -2.83
N GLY A 155 -15.66 -12.20 -3.85
CA GLY A 155 -16.82 -11.34 -4.08
C GLY A 155 -17.39 -11.62 -5.48
N ASP A 156 -17.94 -10.60 -6.11
CA ASP A 156 -18.75 -10.77 -7.33
C ASP A 156 -17.92 -10.78 -8.63
N ASP A 157 -16.60 -10.59 -8.54
CA ASP A 157 -15.70 -10.46 -9.69
C ASP A 157 -14.98 -11.77 -10.08
N GLY A 158 -15.32 -12.88 -9.42
CA GLY A 158 -14.75 -14.20 -9.70
C GLY A 158 -13.32 -14.43 -9.19
N ARG A 159 -12.69 -13.42 -8.55
CA ARG A 159 -11.36 -13.58 -7.95
C ARG A 159 -11.47 -14.25 -6.59
N VAL A 160 -10.50 -15.09 -6.27
CA VAL A 160 -10.40 -15.77 -4.98
C VAL A 160 -9.03 -15.53 -4.37
N PHE A 161 -8.99 -14.89 -3.22
CA PHE A 161 -7.76 -14.63 -2.46
C PHE A 161 -7.62 -15.61 -1.31
N GLU A 162 -6.41 -16.06 -1.00
CA GLU A 162 -6.14 -16.94 0.14
C GLU A 162 -5.24 -16.29 1.19
N GLN A 163 -5.60 -16.46 2.46
CA GLN A 163 -4.75 -16.10 3.60
C GLN A 163 -4.66 -17.25 4.61
N SER A 164 -3.50 -17.36 5.26
CA SER A 164 -3.36 -18.24 6.43
C SER A 164 -4.09 -17.63 7.62
N GLY A 165 -4.64 -18.48 8.47
CA GLY A 165 -5.27 -18.10 9.73
C GLY A 165 -4.36 -17.32 10.68
N THR A 166 -3.02 -17.40 10.51
CA THR A 166 -2.08 -16.51 11.23
C THR A 166 -2.35 -15.03 10.99
N SER A 167 -2.88 -14.67 9.81
CA SER A 167 -3.24 -13.27 9.47
C SER A 167 -4.35 -12.71 10.35
N PHE A 168 -5.09 -13.58 11.05
CA PHE A 168 -6.22 -13.26 11.90
C PHE A 168 -6.00 -13.69 13.37
N SER A 169 -4.83 -14.26 13.68
CA SER A 169 -4.46 -14.70 15.02
C SER A 169 -3.63 -13.63 15.73
N THR A 170 -4.21 -12.44 15.87
CA THR A 170 -3.58 -11.28 16.47
C THR A 170 -3.64 -11.29 18.01
N SER A 171 -2.62 -10.72 18.65
CA SER A 171 -2.58 -10.52 20.10
C SER A 171 -3.27 -9.21 20.49
N GLY A 172 -3.74 -9.13 21.75
CA GLY A 172 -4.40 -7.93 22.27
C GLY A 172 -5.63 -7.50 21.47
N SER A 173 -5.72 -6.21 21.17
CA SER A 173 -6.82 -5.57 20.44
C SER A 173 -6.61 -5.50 18.91
N ASP A 174 -5.49 -6.01 18.40
CA ASP A 174 -5.25 -6.02 16.96
C ASP A 174 -6.25 -6.94 16.25
N ILE A 175 -6.60 -6.60 15.02
CA ILE A 175 -7.53 -7.35 14.17
C ILE A 175 -6.89 -7.63 12.81
N GLY A 176 -7.10 -8.82 12.27
CA GLY A 176 -6.72 -9.13 10.89
C GLY A 176 -7.78 -8.64 9.93
N TRP A 177 -7.38 -8.26 8.71
CA TRP A 177 -8.31 -7.80 7.68
C TRP A 177 -8.29 -8.75 6.48
N SER A 178 -9.48 -9.15 6.02
CA SER A 178 -9.62 -9.85 4.76
C SER A 178 -9.10 -8.99 3.60
N PRO A 179 -8.80 -9.60 2.45
CA PRO A 179 -8.76 -8.93 1.17
C PRO A 179 -10.06 -8.14 0.92
N THR A 180 -9.92 -7.00 0.25
CA THR A 180 -11.03 -6.29 -0.40
C THR A 180 -11.54 -7.10 -1.56
N VAL A 181 -12.85 -7.34 -1.56
CA VAL A 181 -13.58 -7.98 -2.66
C VAL A 181 -14.57 -6.99 -3.29
N ASN A 182 -14.88 -7.19 -4.56
CA ASN A 182 -15.88 -6.40 -5.26
C ASN A 182 -17.30 -6.77 -4.81
N GLY A 183 -18.19 -5.78 -4.77
CA GLY A 183 -19.59 -5.97 -4.42
C GLY A 183 -19.89 -5.86 -2.93
N ASP A 184 -21.16 -6.05 -2.61
CA ASP A 184 -21.71 -5.83 -1.27
C ASP A 184 -21.71 -7.09 -0.38
N THR A 185 -21.23 -8.20 -0.94
CA THR A 185 -21.21 -9.52 -0.31
C THR A 185 -19.81 -10.13 -0.39
N LEU A 186 -19.30 -10.55 0.77
CA LEU A 186 -18.04 -11.26 0.93
C LEU A 186 -18.34 -12.72 1.29
N LEU A 187 -17.94 -13.64 0.42
CA LEU A 187 -17.85 -15.06 0.72
C LEU A 187 -16.53 -15.33 1.45
N VAL A 188 -16.61 -16.04 2.57
CA VAL A 188 -15.45 -16.57 3.29
C VAL A 188 -15.55 -18.09 3.32
N GLU A 189 -14.57 -18.78 2.77
CA GLU A 189 -14.40 -20.22 2.92
C GLU A 189 -13.35 -20.50 4.00
N LEU A 190 -13.71 -21.30 5.00
CA LEU A 190 -12.79 -21.82 6.00
C LEU A 190 -12.44 -23.26 5.67
N SER A 191 -11.15 -23.53 5.58
CA SER A 191 -10.61 -24.88 5.39
C SER A 191 -9.79 -25.30 6.60
N LEU A 192 -10.18 -26.43 7.17
CA LEU A 192 -9.50 -27.12 8.25
C LEU A 192 -8.86 -28.39 7.69
N PRO A 193 -7.54 -28.58 7.82
CA PRO A 193 -6.89 -29.81 7.39
C PRO A 193 -7.31 -31.01 8.26
N ALA A 194 -7.01 -32.22 7.80
CA ALA A 194 -7.31 -33.46 8.53
C ALA A 194 -6.85 -33.38 10.00
N GLY A 195 -7.71 -33.86 10.91
CA GLY A 195 -7.46 -33.84 12.36
C GLY A 195 -7.70 -32.48 13.05
N GLN A 196 -8.09 -31.44 12.31
CA GLN A 196 -8.60 -30.19 12.88
C GLN A 196 -10.13 -30.19 12.89
N TYR A 197 -10.73 -29.65 13.95
CA TYR A 197 -12.18 -29.67 14.14
C TYR A 197 -12.71 -28.28 14.51
N PRO A 198 -13.92 -27.90 14.07
CA PRO A 198 -14.47 -26.56 14.28
C PRO A 198 -14.53 -26.12 15.74
N GLN A 199 -14.84 -27.05 16.67
CA GLN A 199 -14.91 -26.76 18.11
C GLN A 199 -13.58 -26.37 18.75
N ASN A 200 -12.45 -26.61 18.06
CA ASN A 200 -11.12 -26.26 18.53
C ASN A 200 -10.74 -24.81 18.18
N PHE A 201 -11.63 -24.06 17.55
CA PHE A 201 -11.40 -22.70 17.09
C PHE A 201 -12.54 -21.76 17.51
N SER A 202 -12.22 -20.48 17.57
CA SER A 202 -13.18 -19.39 17.69
C SER A 202 -12.90 -18.38 16.59
N LEU A 203 -13.93 -18.04 15.81
CA LEU A 203 -13.89 -17.02 14.77
C LEU A 203 -14.83 -15.89 15.15
N SER A 204 -14.32 -14.66 15.12
CA SER A 204 -15.11 -13.45 15.29
C SER A 204 -14.94 -12.53 14.08
N VAL A 205 -16.02 -11.84 13.72
CA VAL A 205 -16.11 -10.79 12.69
C VAL A 205 -16.53 -9.48 13.35
N PRO A 206 -15.61 -8.71 13.98
CA PRO A 206 -15.99 -7.51 14.74
C PRO A 206 -16.67 -6.42 13.90
N GLN A 207 -16.19 -6.20 12.66
CA GLN A 207 -16.67 -5.12 11.81
C GLN A 207 -16.45 -5.45 10.32
N LEU A 208 -17.27 -4.84 9.47
CA LEU A 208 -17.08 -4.79 8.04
C LEU A 208 -16.59 -3.41 7.64
N SER A 209 -15.59 -3.32 6.75
CA SER A 209 -15.28 -2.06 6.07
C SER A 209 -16.18 -1.96 4.85
N HIS A 210 -17.13 -1.03 4.89
CA HIS A 210 -18.01 -0.68 3.78
C HIS A 210 -17.29 0.36 2.92
N LEU A 211 -16.92 -0.01 1.70
CA LEU A 211 -16.29 0.90 0.75
C LEU A 211 -17.35 1.39 -0.22
N ASP A 212 -17.54 2.70 -0.28
CA ASP A 212 -18.44 3.33 -1.23
C ASP A 212 -17.73 3.73 -2.53
N ILE A 213 -16.40 3.60 -2.58
CA ILE A 213 -15.59 3.62 -3.79
C ILE A 213 -14.86 2.28 -3.89
N SER A 214 -15.11 1.56 -4.99
CA SER A 214 -14.44 0.29 -5.27
C SER A 214 -12.97 0.54 -5.63
N PRO A 215 -11.98 0.03 -4.88
CA PRO A 215 -10.58 0.10 -5.26
C PRO A 215 -10.24 -1.01 -6.27
N THR A 216 -11.22 -1.73 -6.80
CA THR A 216 -11.02 -2.80 -7.76
C THR A 216 -11.54 -2.32 -9.11
N ALA A 217 -10.74 -2.42 -10.18
CA ALA A 217 -11.30 -2.24 -11.52
C ALA A 217 -12.13 -3.49 -11.83
N SER A 218 -13.43 -3.47 -11.51
CA SER A 218 -14.36 -4.38 -12.14
C SER A 218 -14.93 -3.69 -13.39
N PRO A 219 -15.14 -4.42 -14.50
CA PRO A 219 -15.75 -3.83 -15.69
C PRO A 219 -17.14 -3.24 -15.47
N ARG A 220 -17.85 -3.64 -14.41
CA ARG A 220 -19.16 -3.07 -14.04
C ARG A 220 -19.03 -1.72 -13.34
N ASP A 221 -17.98 -1.51 -12.53
CA ASP A 221 -17.73 -0.23 -11.84
C ASP A 221 -17.16 0.85 -12.77
N MET A 222 -16.60 0.46 -13.92
CA MET A 222 -16.08 1.40 -14.93
C MET A 222 -17.17 2.26 -15.58
N MET A 223 -18.46 1.95 -15.35
CA MET A 223 -19.59 2.76 -15.83
C MET A 223 -20.08 3.80 -14.81
N THR A 224 -19.62 3.74 -13.57
CA THR A 224 -20.11 4.59 -12.47
C THR A 224 -19.04 4.86 -11.39
N ILE A 225 -18.08 5.76 -11.61
CA ILE A 225 -17.27 6.44 -10.55
C ILE A 225 -15.92 5.79 -10.16
N ALA A 226 -14.98 5.50 -11.08
CA ALA A 226 -13.61 5.11 -10.65
C ALA A 226 -12.45 5.47 -11.60
N ILE A 227 -12.71 5.70 -12.90
CA ILE A 227 -11.70 6.15 -13.86
C ILE A 227 -12.14 7.51 -14.41
N GLY A 228 -11.27 8.51 -14.36
CA GLY A 228 -11.60 9.90 -14.71
C GLY A 228 -12.11 10.74 -13.54
N GLU A 229 -11.94 10.28 -12.30
CA GLU A 229 -12.23 11.06 -11.09
C GLU A 229 -11.12 12.08 -10.78
N SER A 230 -9.91 11.87 -11.29
CA SER A 230 -8.86 12.88 -11.19
C SER A 230 -9.12 14.02 -12.16
N ASP A 231 -8.70 15.24 -11.81
CA ASP A 231 -8.97 16.43 -12.62
C ASP A 231 -8.36 16.32 -14.04
N SER A 232 -8.95 17.03 -15.00
CA SER A 232 -8.67 16.86 -16.43
C SER A 232 -7.26 17.28 -16.88
N CYS A 233 -6.47 17.97 -16.05
CA CYS A 233 -5.07 18.30 -16.40
C CYS A 233 -4.09 17.17 -16.11
N GLN A 234 -4.54 16.09 -15.47
CA GLN A 234 -3.71 14.93 -15.17
C GLN A 234 -3.37 14.14 -16.44
N ASN A 235 -2.14 13.64 -16.53
CA ASN A 235 -1.69 12.88 -17.69
C ASN A 235 -1.62 11.39 -17.37
N ASP A 236 -2.35 10.54 -18.09
CA ASP A 236 -2.17 9.09 -17.96
C ASP A 236 -0.73 8.70 -18.30
N VAL A 237 -0.15 7.77 -17.54
CA VAL A 237 1.21 7.26 -17.85
C VAL A 237 1.32 6.67 -19.26
N VAL A 238 0.21 6.15 -19.80
CA VAL A 238 0.14 5.59 -21.16
C VAL A 238 0.05 6.67 -22.24
N CYS A 239 -0.24 7.93 -21.89
CA CYS A 239 -0.21 9.07 -22.83
C CYS A 239 1.20 9.59 -23.09
N ARG A 240 2.20 9.20 -22.27
CA ARG A 240 3.56 9.71 -22.43
C ARG A 240 4.13 9.30 -23.79
N ALA A 241 4.35 10.26 -24.67
CA ALA A 241 4.94 10.02 -25.98
C ALA A 241 6.39 9.51 -25.84
N ASN A 242 6.73 8.45 -26.60
CA ASN A 242 8.07 7.84 -26.63
C ASN A 242 8.68 7.63 -25.23
N PRO A 243 8.02 6.86 -24.34
CA PRO A 243 8.48 6.71 -22.97
C PRO A 243 9.84 6.02 -22.93
N THR A 244 10.79 6.59 -22.19
CA THR A 244 12.11 5.96 -22.03
C THR A 244 11.99 4.65 -21.25
N ALA A 245 12.99 3.77 -21.38
CA ALA A 245 13.06 2.55 -20.58
C ALA A 245 13.04 2.87 -19.07
N GLY A 246 13.75 3.91 -18.64
CA GLY A 246 13.75 4.38 -17.26
C GLY A 246 12.37 4.82 -16.76
N PHE A 247 11.61 5.55 -17.59
CA PHE A 247 10.23 5.94 -17.24
C PHE A 247 9.33 4.72 -17.08
N THR A 248 9.43 3.77 -18.02
CA THR A 248 8.64 2.53 -17.99
C THR A 248 8.96 1.71 -16.74
N SER A 249 10.23 1.58 -16.37
CA SER A 249 10.67 0.90 -15.15
C SER A 249 10.14 1.59 -13.89
N ALA A 250 10.23 2.92 -13.80
CA ALA A 250 9.68 3.66 -12.66
C ALA A 250 8.16 3.53 -12.56
N SER A 251 7.43 3.62 -13.68
CA SER A 251 5.98 3.43 -13.72
C SER A 251 5.57 2.04 -13.24
N LYS A 252 6.34 0.99 -13.58
CA LYS A 252 6.13 -0.39 -13.12
C LYS A 252 6.55 -0.64 -11.66
N ALA A 253 7.20 0.33 -11.02
CA ALA A 253 7.53 0.29 -9.60
C ALA A 253 6.48 0.96 -8.70
N VAL A 254 5.61 1.79 -9.29
CA VAL A 254 4.56 2.52 -8.57
C VAL A 254 3.28 1.69 -8.50
N ALA A 255 2.69 1.63 -7.30
CA ALA A 255 1.41 0.98 -7.07
C ALA A 255 0.50 1.84 -6.21
N ARG A 256 -0.81 1.78 -6.49
CA ARG A 256 -1.86 2.28 -5.60
C ARG A 256 -1.94 1.38 -4.37
N MET A 257 -2.20 1.95 -3.19
CA MET A 257 -2.35 1.20 -1.94
C MET A 257 -3.72 1.41 -1.31
N VAL A 258 -4.29 0.33 -0.77
CA VAL A 258 -5.45 0.36 0.12
C VAL A 258 -5.03 -0.19 1.49
N PHE A 259 -5.39 0.52 2.55
CA PHE A 259 -5.18 0.08 3.92
C PHE A 259 -6.35 0.50 4.80
N THR A 260 -6.44 -0.08 6.00
CA THR A 260 -7.52 0.17 6.94
C THR A 260 -6.95 0.63 8.27
N THR A 261 -7.53 1.69 8.82
CA THR A 261 -7.26 2.20 10.17
C THR A 261 -8.52 2.07 11.02
N SER A 262 -8.47 2.51 12.28
CA SER A 262 -9.68 2.62 13.11
C SER A 262 -10.71 3.61 12.56
N GLN A 263 -10.33 4.51 11.66
CA GLN A 263 -11.19 5.56 11.11
C GLN A 263 -11.84 5.17 9.76
N GLY A 264 -11.45 4.04 9.17
CA GLY A 264 -11.99 3.56 7.89
C GLY A 264 -10.92 2.98 6.97
N SER A 265 -11.24 2.86 5.69
CA SER A 265 -10.33 2.41 4.63
C SER A 265 -9.90 3.57 3.74
N PHE A 266 -8.63 3.56 3.35
CA PHE A 266 -7.98 4.71 2.72
C PHE A 266 -7.11 4.30 1.52
N LEU A 267 -6.90 5.26 0.63
CA LEU A 267 -6.03 5.19 -0.54
C LEU A 267 -4.82 6.11 -0.39
N CYS A 268 -3.68 5.61 -0.85
CA CYS A 268 -2.45 6.36 -1.11
C CYS A 268 -1.69 5.72 -2.28
N THR A 269 -0.48 6.19 -2.54
CA THR A 269 0.47 5.63 -3.50
C THR A 269 1.75 5.16 -2.78
N GLY A 270 2.46 4.20 -3.36
CA GLY A 270 3.84 3.90 -2.97
C GLY A 270 4.69 3.37 -4.12
N THR A 271 5.98 3.20 -3.85
CA THR A 271 6.99 2.84 -4.86
C THR A 271 7.91 1.73 -4.36
N LEU A 272 8.05 0.65 -5.13
CA LEU A 272 8.99 -0.43 -4.83
C LEU A 272 10.44 0.04 -5.04
N LEU A 273 11.34 -0.23 -4.08
CA LEU A 273 12.73 0.23 -4.11
C LEU A 273 13.73 -0.91 -4.31
N ASN A 274 14.69 -0.69 -5.19
CA ASN A 274 15.77 -1.64 -5.38
C ASN A 274 16.72 -1.70 -4.17
N ASN A 275 17.39 -2.83 -4.01
CA ASN A 275 18.30 -3.13 -2.90
C ASN A 275 19.31 -4.21 -3.32
N THR A 276 20.45 -4.28 -2.62
CA THR A 276 21.55 -5.23 -2.90
C THR A 276 21.34 -6.60 -2.25
N ASN A 277 20.31 -6.77 -1.42
CA ASN A 277 20.04 -8.05 -0.76
C ASN A 277 19.82 -9.18 -1.78
N THR A 278 20.28 -10.38 -1.43
CA THR A 278 20.03 -11.61 -2.18
C THR A 278 19.50 -12.68 -1.22
N PRO A 279 18.23 -13.11 -1.34
CA PRO A 279 17.21 -12.62 -2.28
C PRO A 279 16.82 -11.15 -2.06
N LYS A 280 16.36 -10.48 -3.12
CA LYS A 280 15.89 -9.07 -3.03
C LYS A 280 14.73 -8.97 -2.05
N ARG A 281 14.73 -7.89 -1.27
CA ARG A 281 13.65 -7.55 -0.34
C ARG A 281 12.60 -6.69 -1.04
N ASN A 282 11.33 -6.89 -0.73
CA ASN A 282 10.22 -6.16 -1.34
C ASN A 282 9.98 -4.80 -0.65
N LEU A 283 11.03 -3.96 -0.61
CA LEU A 283 10.99 -2.66 0.07
C LEU A 283 10.08 -1.69 -0.69
N PHE A 284 9.14 -1.06 0.01
CA PHE A 284 8.09 -0.25 -0.57
C PHE A 284 7.97 1.08 0.16
N TRP A 285 8.33 2.16 -0.51
CA TRP A 285 8.35 3.52 0.00
C TRP A 285 6.96 4.16 -0.07
N THR A 286 6.57 4.88 0.99
CA THR A 286 5.34 5.66 1.06
C THR A 286 5.47 6.76 2.12
N ALA A 287 4.35 7.41 2.46
CA ALA A 287 4.26 8.46 3.46
C ALA A 287 3.84 7.93 4.84
N ALA A 288 4.35 8.54 5.91
CA ALA A 288 4.01 8.15 7.29
C ALA A 288 2.55 8.50 7.66
N HIS A 289 1.99 9.56 7.07
CA HIS A 289 0.58 9.91 7.24
C HIS A 289 -0.37 8.88 6.59
N CYS A 290 0.12 8.08 5.63
CA CYS A 290 -0.63 6.93 5.12
C CYS A 290 -0.48 5.74 6.08
N ILE A 291 0.75 5.29 6.35
CA ILE A 291 1.02 4.12 7.19
C ILE A 291 2.21 4.39 8.12
N SER A 292 1.95 4.45 9.42
CA SER A 292 2.96 4.66 10.47
C SER A 292 2.94 3.61 11.59
N THR A 293 2.08 2.59 11.51
CA THR A 293 2.01 1.50 12.49
C THR A 293 1.98 0.13 11.83
N GLN A 294 2.49 -0.88 12.53
CA GLN A 294 2.49 -2.27 12.03
C GLN A 294 1.06 -2.82 11.88
N THR A 295 0.13 -2.44 12.76
CA THR A 295 -1.28 -2.84 12.67
C THR A 295 -1.90 -2.38 11.34
N VAL A 296 -1.64 -1.13 10.92
CA VAL A 296 -2.11 -0.63 9.62
C VAL A 296 -1.36 -1.29 8.47
N ALA A 297 -0.03 -1.47 8.57
CA ALA A 297 0.77 -2.14 7.55
C ALA A 297 0.31 -3.59 7.29
N ASN A 298 -0.20 -4.29 8.31
CA ASN A 298 -0.78 -5.64 8.16
C ASN A 298 -2.03 -5.66 7.27
N SER A 299 -2.75 -4.55 7.15
CA SER A 299 -3.97 -4.44 6.34
C SER A 299 -3.72 -4.09 4.86
N LEU A 300 -2.46 -3.77 4.50
CA LEU A 300 -2.11 -3.26 3.19
C LEU A 300 -2.46 -4.25 2.06
N GLN A 301 -3.09 -3.71 1.01
CA GLN A 301 -3.20 -4.29 -0.32
C GLN A 301 -2.63 -3.31 -1.35
N THR A 302 -1.94 -3.81 -2.35
CA THR A 302 -1.37 -2.99 -3.43
C THR A 302 -1.98 -3.36 -4.78
N TYR A 303 -2.14 -2.37 -5.65
CA TYR A 303 -2.74 -2.51 -6.98
C TYR A 303 -1.69 -2.08 -8.00
N TRP A 304 -1.15 -3.06 -8.70
CA TRP A 304 -0.08 -2.93 -9.68
C TRP A 304 -0.66 -2.80 -11.07
N PHE A 305 0.05 -2.11 -11.96
CA PHE A 305 -0.35 -1.90 -13.36
C PHE A 305 -1.78 -1.37 -13.50
N TYR A 306 -2.24 -0.62 -12.48
CA TYR A 306 -3.54 0.06 -12.50
C TYR A 306 -3.41 1.33 -13.34
N ASP A 307 -3.22 1.12 -14.63
CA ASP A 307 -3.01 2.13 -15.65
C ASP A 307 -4.28 2.20 -16.54
N ALA A 308 -4.47 3.29 -17.28
CA ALA A 308 -5.49 3.29 -18.34
C ALA A 308 -5.11 2.28 -19.42
N ALA A 309 -6.10 1.61 -20.03
CA ALA A 309 -5.86 0.65 -21.12
C ALA A 309 -5.35 1.34 -22.39
N SER A 310 -5.69 2.62 -22.56
CA SER A 310 -5.24 3.48 -23.66
C SER A 310 -5.19 4.93 -23.16
N CYS A 311 -4.47 5.81 -23.86
CA CYS A 311 -4.36 7.22 -23.48
C CYS A 311 -5.74 7.89 -23.42
N ASN A 312 -6.06 8.50 -22.27
CA ASN A 312 -7.35 9.10 -21.95
C ASN A 312 -8.52 8.10 -22.05
N GLY A 313 -8.22 6.80 -21.93
CA GLY A 313 -9.20 5.74 -21.94
C GLY A 313 -9.96 5.67 -20.61
N ASN A 314 -11.20 5.21 -20.67
CA ASN A 314 -12.09 5.05 -19.51
C ASN A 314 -12.08 3.63 -18.91
N THR A 315 -11.09 2.81 -19.29
CA THR A 315 -10.96 1.44 -18.80
C THR A 315 -9.56 1.19 -18.25
N ALA A 316 -9.47 0.35 -17.22
CA ALA A 316 -8.19 -0.05 -16.66
C ALA A 316 -7.51 -1.11 -17.54
N SER A 317 -6.18 -1.12 -17.52
CA SER A 317 -5.36 -2.14 -18.16
C SER A 317 -5.77 -3.54 -17.68
N ALA A 318 -5.87 -4.48 -18.62
CA ALA A 318 -6.08 -5.91 -18.32
C ALA A 318 -4.93 -6.53 -17.50
N GLN A 319 -3.79 -5.84 -17.38
CA GLN A 319 -2.67 -6.26 -16.53
C GLN A 319 -2.86 -5.85 -15.06
N ALA A 320 -3.86 -5.02 -14.75
CA ALA A 320 -4.09 -4.54 -13.39
C ALA A 320 -4.23 -5.71 -12.41
N THR A 321 -3.36 -5.75 -11.40
CA THR A 321 -3.23 -6.89 -10.49
C THR A 321 -3.28 -6.42 -9.05
N THR A 322 -4.16 -7.03 -8.25
CA THR A 322 -4.21 -6.80 -6.80
C THR A 322 -3.28 -7.78 -6.08
N LEU A 323 -2.40 -7.28 -5.21
CA LEU A 323 -1.61 -8.09 -4.29
C LEU A 323 -2.10 -7.89 -2.85
N THR A 324 -2.31 -9.01 -2.15
CA THR A 324 -2.78 -9.05 -0.76
C THR A 324 -1.74 -9.61 0.19
N GLY A 325 -1.93 -9.42 1.50
CA GLY A 325 -1.11 -10.05 2.54
C GLY A 325 -0.37 -9.09 3.47
N GLY A 326 -0.46 -7.78 3.24
CA GLY A 326 0.12 -6.77 4.12
C GLY A 326 1.64 -6.61 3.96
N ALA A 327 2.21 -5.83 4.88
CA ALA A 327 3.63 -5.53 4.93
C ALA A 327 4.18 -5.52 6.36
N PHE A 328 5.50 -5.56 6.50
CA PHE A 328 6.21 -5.16 7.70
C PHE A 328 6.52 -3.67 7.64
N LEU A 329 6.31 -2.94 8.73
CA LEU A 329 6.78 -1.57 8.88
C LEU A 329 8.26 -1.61 9.26
N ARG A 330 9.12 -1.06 8.40
CA ARG A 330 10.57 -1.01 8.61
C ARG A 330 11.03 0.34 9.15
N HIS A 331 10.36 1.40 8.73
CA HIS A 331 10.64 2.76 9.17
C HIS A 331 9.37 3.60 9.08
N ALA A 332 9.19 4.51 10.04
CA ALA A 332 8.22 5.59 9.95
C ALA A 332 8.80 6.82 10.66
N ASN A 333 8.73 7.97 10.00
CA ASN A 333 9.04 9.26 10.61
C ASN A 333 7.89 10.23 10.29
N THR A 334 7.09 10.56 11.30
CA THR A 334 5.91 11.42 11.14
C THR A 334 6.29 12.89 10.97
N THR A 335 7.45 13.34 11.44
CA THR A 335 7.95 14.72 11.25
C THR A 335 8.43 14.96 9.82
N ARG A 336 9.08 13.97 9.20
CA ARG A 336 9.59 14.04 7.82
C ARG A 336 8.64 13.43 6.80
N ASP A 337 7.53 12.87 7.27
CA ASP A 337 6.53 12.14 6.50
C ASP A 337 7.08 11.02 5.61
N THR A 338 7.94 10.17 6.17
CA THR A 338 8.53 9.03 5.45
C THR A 338 8.12 7.71 6.07
N ALA A 339 7.79 6.72 5.24
CA ALA A 339 7.62 5.35 5.68
C ALA A 339 8.27 4.38 4.69
N LEU A 340 8.97 3.38 5.25
CA LEU A 340 9.48 2.25 4.50
C LEU A 340 8.76 0.99 4.97
N LEU A 341 8.10 0.32 4.04
CA LEU A 341 7.45 -0.95 4.25
C LEU A 341 8.27 -2.06 3.59
N GLU A 342 8.03 -3.30 3.99
CA GLU A 342 8.47 -4.49 3.27
C GLU A 342 7.27 -5.39 3.01
N LEU A 343 6.89 -5.55 1.74
CA LEU A 343 5.76 -6.39 1.37
C LEU A 343 6.05 -7.84 1.76
N LYS A 344 5.09 -8.49 2.43
CA LYS A 344 5.23 -9.87 2.92
C LYS A 344 5.29 -10.91 1.80
N THR A 345 4.99 -10.51 0.56
CA THR A 345 4.98 -11.37 -0.61
C THR A 345 5.59 -10.61 -1.80
N ALA A 346 6.22 -11.34 -2.70
CA ALA A 346 6.77 -10.79 -3.93
C ALA A 346 5.70 -10.03 -4.75
N PRO A 347 6.03 -8.86 -5.31
CA PRO A 347 5.20 -8.17 -6.29
C PRO A 347 4.84 -9.05 -7.50
N PRO A 348 3.79 -8.70 -8.26
CA PRO A 348 3.44 -9.40 -9.49
C PRO A 348 4.59 -9.43 -10.52
N SER A 349 4.56 -10.44 -11.39
CA SER A 349 5.48 -10.51 -12.53
C SER A 349 5.35 -9.25 -13.40
N GLY A 350 6.48 -8.75 -13.91
CA GLY A 350 6.55 -7.52 -14.68
C GLY A 350 6.74 -6.25 -13.84
N ALA A 351 6.67 -6.33 -12.51
CA ALA A 351 6.95 -5.21 -11.64
C ALA A 351 8.46 -4.89 -11.64
N PHE A 352 8.80 -3.65 -11.30
CA PHE A 352 10.18 -3.19 -11.21
C PHE A 352 10.48 -2.66 -9.81
N TYR A 353 11.70 -2.89 -9.36
CA TYR A 353 12.31 -2.15 -8.29
C TYR A 353 12.84 -0.82 -8.84
N ALA A 354 12.38 0.31 -8.32
CA ALA A 354 12.83 1.63 -8.74
C ALA A 354 14.28 1.90 -8.33
N ALA A 355 14.96 2.69 -9.15
CA ALA A 355 16.23 3.31 -8.81
C ALA A 355 16.04 4.35 -7.70
N TRP A 356 17.11 4.65 -6.97
CA TRP A 356 17.13 5.70 -5.94
C TRP A 356 18.52 6.32 -5.78
N ASN A 357 18.56 7.51 -5.19
CA ASN A 357 19.79 8.25 -4.95
C ASN A 357 19.75 8.88 -3.55
N SER A 358 20.73 8.53 -2.70
CA SER A 358 20.79 9.05 -1.33
C SER A 358 21.33 10.47 -1.21
N ALA A 359 21.83 11.07 -2.29
CA ALA A 359 22.19 12.48 -2.32
C ALA A 359 20.94 13.36 -2.11
N ALA A 360 21.11 14.45 -1.37
CA ALA A 360 20.11 15.52 -1.36
C ALA A 360 20.03 16.19 -2.74
N ILE A 361 18.84 16.67 -3.14
CA ILE A 361 18.73 17.59 -4.27
C ILE A 361 19.35 18.91 -3.84
N GLY A 362 20.39 19.35 -4.55
CA GLY A 362 21.22 20.48 -4.13
C GLY A 362 20.83 21.83 -4.74
N ALA A 363 19.93 21.87 -5.73
CA ALA A 363 19.60 23.09 -6.46
C ALA A 363 18.11 23.20 -6.75
N THR A 364 17.55 24.40 -6.59
CA THR A 364 16.24 24.75 -7.16
C THR A 364 16.31 24.75 -8.69
N GLY A 365 15.16 24.60 -9.35
CA GLY A 365 15.08 24.39 -10.80
C GLY A 365 15.40 22.96 -11.24
N THR A 366 15.83 22.07 -10.33
CA THR A 366 16.01 20.64 -10.62
C THR A 366 14.70 20.07 -11.16
N SER A 367 14.71 19.56 -12.40
CA SER A 367 13.56 18.93 -13.03
C SER A 367 13.20 17.63 -12.32
N ILE A 368 11.91 17.44 -12.10
CA ILE A 368 11.37 16.26 -11.41
C ILE A 368 10.21 15.65 -12.20
N VAL A 369 9.92 14.39 -11.89
CA VAL A 369 8.75 13.67 -12.37
C VAL A 369 8.03 13.03 -11.19
N GLY A 370 6.74 13.31 -11.06
CA GLY A 370 5.84 12.56 -10.18
C GLY A 370 5.15 11.45 -10.96
N ILE A 371 5.02 10.25 -10.37
CA ILE A 371 4.20 9.16 -10.90
C ILE A 371 3.29 8.68 -9.76
N HIS A 372 1.98 8.78 -9.93
CA HIS A 372 1.04 8.70 -8.80
C HIS A 372 -0.38 8.27 -9.18
N HIS A 373 -1.24 8.05 -8.19
CA HIS A 373 -2.67 7.72 -8.34
C HIS A 373 -3.56 8.83 -7.73
N PRO A 374 -3.79 9.93 -8.47
CA PRO A 374 -4.61 11.06 -8.00
C PRO A 374 -6.08 10.66 -7.94
N SER A 375 -6.78 11.07 -6.88
CA SER A 375 -8.16 10.69 -6.56
C SER A 375 -8.43 9.18 -6.54
N GLY A 376 -7.36 8.37 -6.43
CA GLY A 376 -7.43 6.92 -6.58
C GLY A 376 -7.58 6.44 -8.02
N ASP A 377 -7.50 7.32 -9.02
CA ASP A 377 -7.63 7.00 -10.45
C ASP A 377 -6.46 6.13 -10.97
N VAL A 378 -6.53 5.75 -12.24
CA VAL A 378 -5.44 5.14 -13.00
C VAL A 378 -4.16 5.96 -12.88
N LYS A 379 -3.02 5.28 -13.01
CA LYS A 379 -1.72 5.90 -12.80
C LYS A 379 -1.48 7.07 -13.75
N LYS A 380 -1.10 8.20 -13.18
CA LYS A 380 -0.78 9.44 -13.89
C LYS A 380 0.69 9.84 -13.70
N TYR A 381 1.16 10.80 -14.48
CA TYR A 381 2.43 11.47 -14.26
C TYR A 381 2.29 13.00 -14.29
N SER A 382 3.19 13.68 -13.58
CA SER A 382 3.30 15.14 -13.55
C SER A 382 4.75 15.57 -13.72
N LEU A 383 4.98 16.70 -14.36
CA LEU A 383 6.30 17.27 -14.64
C LEU A 383 6.43 18.63 -13.96
N GLY A 384 7.56 18.85 -13.30
CA GLY A 384 7.75 20.07 -12.53
C GLY A 384 9.21 20.32 -12.18
N SER A 385 9.42 21.22 -11.23
CA SER A 385 10.74 21.50 -10.70
C SER A 385 10.72 21.76 -9.20
N VAL A 386 11.85 21.51 -8.54
CA VAL A 386 12.04 21.86 -7.13
C VAL A 386 12.22 23.37 -6.99
N THR A 387 11.36 24.04 -6.21
CA THR A 387 11.40 25.48 -5.95
C THR A 387 11.81 25.83 -4.51
N GLY A 388 12.02 24.82 -3.67
CA GLY A 388 12.54 24.99 -2.31
C GLY A 388 13.24 23.73 -1.83
N LEU A 389 14.43 23.87 -1.26
CA LEU A 389 15.25 22.73 -0.82
C LEU A 389 15.00 22.32 0.63
N ASN A 390 14.53 23.27 1.44
CA ASN A 390 14.29 23.10 2.87
C ASN A 390 13.08 23.97 3.25
N THR A 391 11.91 23.36 3.28
CA THR A 391 10.65 24.01 3.59
C THR A 391 9.89 23.24 4.68
N SER A 392 8.89 23.89 5.26
CA SER A 392 8.04 23.30 6.29
C SER A 392 6.58 23.64 6.01
N ILE A 393 5.68 22.70 6.31
CA ILE A 393 4.22 22.85 6.20
C ILE A 393 3.57 21.88 7.19
N ASP A 394 2.50 22.26 7.87
CA ASP A 394 1.71 21.39 8.76
C ASP A 394 2.54 20.64 9.82
N GLY A 395 3.58 21.30 10.35
CA GLY A 395 4.52 20.71 11.30
C GLY A 395 5.47 19.66 10.72
N LYS A 396 5.45 19.45 9.39
CA LYS A 396 6.39 18.60 8.66
C LYS A 396 7.60 19.41 8.24
N THR A 397 8.79 18.85 8.44
CA THR A 397 10.05 19.51 8.09
C THR A 397 11.23 18.53 8.16
N PRO A 398 12.32 18.81 7.43
CA PRO A 398 12.41 19.60 6.20
C PRO A 398 11.89 18.85 4.98
N LEU A 399 11.23 19.56 4.06
CA LEU A 399 10.66 19.06 2.81
C LEU A 399 11.21 19.80 1.59
N TYR A 400 11.23 19.12 0.44
CA TYR A 400 11.33 19.78 -0.86
C TYR A 400 10.00 20.40 -1.23
N ARG A 401 10.02 21.65 -1.71
CA ARG A 401 8.86 22.29 -2.34
C ARG A 401 8.97 22.15 -3.84
N VAL A 402 7.90 21.72 -4.49
CA VAL A 402 7.79 21.44 -5.93
C VAL A 402 6.68 22.30 -6.51
N VAL A 403 6.89 22.82 -7.72
CA VAL A 403 5.83 23.45 -8.52
C VAL A 403 5.75 22.70 -9.85
N TRP A 404 4.52 22.45 -10.30
CA TRP A 404 4.23 21.70 -11.52
C TRP A 404 4.08 22.63 -12.71
N ASN A 405 4.51 22.14 -13.86
CA ASN A 405 4.33 22.80 -15.16
C ASN A 405 3.40 21.99 -16.07
N ASP A 406 3.23 20.70 -15.80
CA ASP A 406 2.33 19.78 -16.50
C ASP A 406 1.80 18.73 -15.51
N GLY A 407 0.47 18.57 -15.42
CA GLY A 407 -0.21 17.82 -14.37
C GLY A 407 -0.07 18.43 -12.96
N VAL A 408 -0.66 17.76 -11.97
CA VAL A 408 -0.61 18.11 -10.53
C VAL A 408 -0.62 16.85 -9.67
N THR A 409 -0.85 16.95 -8.36
CA THR A 409 -1.19 15.80 -7.50
C THR A 409 -2.57 16.00 -6.88
N GLU A 410 -3.20 14.95 -6.37
CA GLU A 410 -4.50 15.04 -5.68
C GLU A 410 -4.52 14.08 -4.47
N GLY A 411 -5.63 14.03 -3.73
CA GLY A 411 -5.81 13.02 -2.67
C GLY A 411 -5.56 11.61 -3.22
N GLY A 412 -4.82 10.77 -2.51
CA GLY A 412 -4.39 9.45 -3.01
C GLY A 412 -3.02 9.44 -3.69
N SER A 413 -2.53 10.58 -4.19
CA SER A 413 -1.14 10.70 -4.67
C SER A 413 -0.11 10.61 -3.52
N SER A 414 -0.55 10.82 -2.28
CA SER A 414 0.29 10.75 -1.07
C SER A 414 1.20 9.53 -1.04
N GLY A 415 2.48 9.73 -0.71
CA GLY A 415 3.52 8.68 -0.70
C GLY A 415 4.14 8.36 -2.06
N SER A 416 3.62 8.91 -3.17
CA SER A 416 4.23 8.77 -4.50
C SER A 416 5.64 9.33 -4.56
N ALA A 417 6.51 8.69 -5.34
CA ALA A 417 7.92 9.07 -5.44
C ALA A 417 8.13 10.40 -6.18
N LEU A 418 9.07 11.20 -5.69
CA LEU A 418 9.70 12.30 -6.44
C LEU A 418 10.89 11.73 -7.21
N PHE A 419 10.82 11.67 -8.53
CA PHE A 419 11.92 11.17 -9.36
C PHE A 419 12.77 12.30 -9.95
N THR A 420 14.09 12.16 -9.88
CA THR A 420 15.04 12.85 -10.77
C THR A 420 15.53 11.88 -11.84
N VAL A 421 15.91 12.37 -13.02
CA VAL A 421 16.45 11.54 -14.09
C VAL A 421 17.98 11.64 -14.09
N ALA A 422 18.67 10.51 -13.87
CA ALA A 422 20.12 10.43 -13.96
C ALA A 422 20.61 10.57 -15.41
N SER A 423 21.89 10.85 -15.61
CA SER A 423 22.50 10.95 -16.95
C SER A 423 22.34 9.68 -17.79
N GLY A 424 22.34 8.51 -17.14
CA GLY A 424 22.05 7.21 -17.77
C GLY A 424 20.56 6.95 -18.08
N GLY A 425 19.67 7.91 -17.80
CA GLY A 425 18.23 7.81 -18.07
C GLY A 425 17.41 7.10 -16.98
N ALA A 426 18.04 6.69 -15.88
CA ALA A 426 17.36 6.08 -14.74
C ALA A 426 16.56 7.11 -13.94
N TYR A 427 15.33 6.75 -13.54
CA TYR A 427 14.45 7.57 -12.71
C TYR A 427 14.70 7.22 -11.25
N GLN A 428 15.46 8.07 -10.56
CA GLN A 428 15.91 7.84 -9.18
C GLN A 428 14.98 8.53 -8.18
N LEU A 429 14.40 7.75 -7.26
CA LEU A 429 13.61 8.30 -6.15
C LEU A 429 14.48 9.21 -5.27
N ARG A 430 13.94 10.39 -4.94
CA ARG A 430 14.55 11.40 -4.03
C ARG A 430 13.69 11.73 -2.81
N GLY A 431 12.48 11.18 -2.72
CA GLY A 431 11.49 11.53 -1.72
C GLY A 431 10.11 10.93 -1.97
N GLY A 432 9.15 11.17 -1.07
CA GLY A 432 7.74 10.80 -1.21
C GLY A 432 6.80 11.99 -0.95
N LEU A 433 5.68 12.07 -1.68
CA LEU A 433 4.71 13.16 -1.55
C LEU A 433 4.09 13.17 -0.15
N TYR A 434 4.17 14.32 0.53
CA TYR A 434 3.35 14.60 1.71
C TYR A 434 1.96 15.11 1.29
N GLY A 435 1.93 16.16 0.47
CA GLY A 435 0.74 16.89 0.08
C GLY A 435 1.10 18.31 -0.33
N GLY A 436 0.15 19.22 -0.32
CA GLY A 436 0.33 20.61 -0.74
C GLY A 436 -0.87 21.11 -1.51
N TYR A 437 -0.80 22.27 -2.15
CA TYR A 437 -1.98 23.01 -2.59
C TYR A 437 -2.23 22.93 -4.10
N SER A 438 -1.44 22.15 -4.85
CA SER A 438 -1.61 22.08 -6.30
C SER A 438 -2.96 21.49 -6.71
N TYR A 439 -3.64 22.10 -7.68
CA TYR A 439 -4.85 21.56 -8.31
C TYR A 439 -4.85 21.94 -9.78
N CYS A 440 -5.68 21.33 -10.63
CA CYS A 440 -5.70 21.71 -12.03
C CYS A 440 -6.10 23.18 -12.26
N THR A 441 -6.88 23.77 -11.34
CA THR A 441 -7.20 25.20 -11.34
C THR A 441 -6.17 26.08 -10.63
N ALA A 442 -5.17 25.49 -9.98
CA ALA A 442 -4.13 26.15 -9.19
C ALA A 442 -2.78 25.41 -9.37
N GLN A 443 -2.37 25.20 -10.62
CA GLN A 443 -1.24 24.32 -10.93
C GLN A 443 0.11 24.84 -10.40
N SER A 444 0.23 26.16 -10.27
CA SER A 444 1.42 26.83 -9.72
C SER A 444 1.52 26.74 -8.20
N ASP A 445 0.46 26.33 -7.51
CA ASP A 445 0.50 26.15 -6.06
C ASP A 445 1.36 24.92 -5.71
N PRO A 446 2.16 25.01 -4.63
CA PRO A 446 3.21 24.04 -4.41
C PRO A 446 2.71 22.73 -3.83
N ASP A 447 3.38 21.63 -4.18
CA ASP A 447 3.40 20.40 -3.40
C ASP A 447 4.71 20.24 -2.64
N TYR A 448 4.69 19.38 -1.62
CA TYR A 448 5.77 19.17 -0.68
C TYR A 448 6.12 17.68 -0.59
N TYR A 449 7.40 17.40 -0.73
CA TYR A 449 7.95 16.04 -0.75
C TYR A 449 8.95 15.85 0.39
N SER A 450 8.85 14.72 1.06
CA SER A 450 9.87 14.25 2.00
C SER A 450 11.22 14.07 1.31
N ARG A 451 12.31 14.08 2.07
CA ARG A 451 13.67 13.99 1.54
C ARG A 451 14.27 12.63 1.88
N PHE A 452 14.45 11.77 0.87
CA PHE A 452 15.01 10.42 1.05
C PHE A 452 16.41 10.46 1.68
N SER A 453 17.24 11.42 1.26
CA SER A 453 18.58 11.67 1.79
C SER A 453 18.63 11.79 3.31
N ASP A 454 17.60 12.39 3.90
CA ASP A 454 17.59 12.73 5.33
C ASP A 454 17.30 11.53 6.23
N VAL A 455 16.73 10.46 5.66
CA VAL A 455 16.44 9.22 6.39
C VAL A 455 17.30 8.06 5.90
N TYR A 456 18.11 8.25 4.86
CA TYR A 456 18.93 7.20 4.27
C TYR A 456 19.79 6.47 5.32
N SER A 457 20.47 7.21 6.20
CA SER A 457 21.30 6.62 7.26
C SER A 457 20.52 5.73 8.24
N THR A 458 19.22 5.95 8.39
CA THR A 458 18.35 5.15 9.27
C THR A 458 17.78 3.91 8.60
N ILE A 459 17.75 3.88 7.25
CA ILE A 459 17.13 2.81 6.48
C ILE A 459 18.12 2.03 5.60
N SER A 460 19.37 2.46 5.51
CA SER A 460 20.40 1.89 4.62
C SER A 460 20.62 0.40 4.86
N SER A 461 20.56 -0.05 6.12
CA SER A 461 20.67 -1.47 6.49
C SER A 461 19.54 -2.35 5.93
N PHE A 462 18.42 -1.76 5.50
CA PHE A 462 17.40 -2.50 4.78
C PHE A 462 17.73 -2.61 3.28
N LEU A 463 18.38 -1.60 2.71
CA LEU A 463 18.74 -1.50 1.29
C LEU A 463 19.99 -2.32 0.91
N GLY A 464 20.78 -2.73 1.89
CA GLY A 464 21.96 -3.58 1.72
C GLY A 464 22.71 -3.81 3.03
N PRO A 465 23.58 -4.84 3.09
CA PRO A 465 24.48 -5.07 4.22
C PRO A 465 25.52 -3.97 4.41
#